data_AF-A0A167C2U7-F1
#
_entry.id   AF-A0A167C2U7-F1
#
_cell.length_a   1.000
_cell.length_b   1.000
_cell.length_c   1.000
_cell.angle_alpha   90.00
_cell.angle_beta   90.00
_cell.angle_gamma   90.00
#
_symmetry.space_group_name_H-M   'P 1'
#
loop_
_entity.id
_entity.type
_entity.pdbx_description
1 polymer ?
#
loop_
_entity_poly.entity_id
_entity_poly.type
_entity_poly.pdbx_seq_one_letter_code
_entity_poly.pdbx_strand_id
1 'polypeptide(L)'
;MASAHHRHQASLEGIINFPSSSPLEDDDRTLAAFFHAVGLSMNQLNDVDFSNEETEKRLLGKLIGFTDYLVDNFFLPLKASTKRTLQPSPAYHSATQSTRAGDQTFVGTIGRLKTLRGDCLQRDRHRCVISRTFDLDQAIERSKKPGDNFRDDDGQALAGESFDSLEVAHILPHSLFKTNSDSELDDSREAALKILNMLDNGIAHLIQGPEIDRPRNALTLTYNLHLLFGDFQIYSEPTGVEPNTYRINTFLSPLMLKNLPVTRTLFLTEARVIEPPSPRLLAVHSAIAHILHLSGAGLYIDTILQDMEEQTERLDGSTQLGRLVQLSIDNWMAV
;
A
#
# COMPACT_ATOMS: atom_id res chain seq x y z
N MET A 1 -0.22 -26.83 37.06
CA MET A 1 -1.04 -25.67 36.66
C MET A 1 -0.13 -24.46 36.50
N ALA A 2 0.52 -24.35 35.33
CA ALA A 2 1.40 -23.23 35.01
C ALA A 2 0.64 -22.25 34.11
N SER A 3 0.30 -21.13 34.76
CA SER A 3 -0.09 -19.79 34.30
C SER A 3 -0.30 -19.49 32.80
N ALA A 4 -1.49 -18.95 32.52
CA ALA A 4 -1.88 -18.29 31.27
C ALA A 4 -1.06 -17.02 30.94
N HIS A 5 -0.24 -16.48 31.87
CA HIS A 5 0.62 -15.33 31.60
C HIS A 5 1.67 -15.58 30.51
N HIS A 6 2.17 -16.81 30.36
CA HIS A 6 3.21 -17.09 29.37
C HIS A 6 2.71 -17.12 27.92
N ARG A 7 1.40 -17.26 27.68
CA ARG A 7 0.85 -17.29 26.30
C ARG A 7 0.70 -15.91 25.68
N HIS A 8 0.39 -14.89 26.47
CA HIS A 8 0.22 -13.53 25.94
C HIS A 8 1.56 -12.84 25.63
N GLN A 9 2.62 -13.17 26.36
CA GLN A 9 3.95 -12.61 26.12
C GLN A 9 4.59 -13.15 24.82
N ALA A 10 4.43 -14.45 24.54
CA ALA A 10 4.89 -15.07 23.29
C ALA A 10 4.13 -14.58 22.04
N SER A 11 2.89 -14.07 22.21
CA SER A 11 2.09 -13.55 21.11
C SER A 11 2.51 -12.15 20.65
N LEU A 12 3.19 -11.37 21.50
CA LEU A 12 3.72 -10.04 21.17
C LEU A 12 5.13 -10.11 20.57
N GLU A 13 5.96 -11.04 21.03
CA GLU A 13 7.32 -11.27 20.47
C GLU A 13 7.30 -11.76 19.01
N GLY A 14 6.21 -12.42 18.59
CA GLY A 14 6.00 -12.81 17.19
C GLY A 14 5.55 -11.68 16.27
N ILE A 15 5.05 -10.56 16.81
CA ILE A 15 4.57 -9.40 16.04
C ILE A 15 5.73 -8.42 15.73
N ILE A 16 6.84 -8.49 16.48
CA ILE A 16 7.91 -7.47 16.49
C ILE A 16 9.18 -7.91 15.74
N ASN A 17 9.29 -9.16 15.29
CA ASN A 17 10.48 -9.60 14.54
C ASN A 17 10.37 -9.30 13.03
N PHE A 18 10.61 -8.05 12.66
CA PHE A 18 10.88 -7.66 11.27
C PHE A 18 12.27 -8.18 10.84
N PRO A 19 12.42 -8.73 9.62
CA PRO A 19 13.74 -9.13 9.12
C PRO A 19 14.62 -7.88 8.95
N SER A 20 15.78 -7.95 9.59
CA SER A 20 16.73 -6.88 9.86
C SER A 20 17.19 -6.07 8.64
N SER A 21 16.97 -4.76 8.68
CA SER A 21 17.89 -3.77 8.11
C SER A 21 18.21 -2.69 9.16
N SER A 22 19.42 -2.77 9.71
CA SER A 22 20.07 -1.89 10.72
C SER A 22 19.45 -1.81 12.13
N PRO A 23 20.27 -1.80 13.21
CA PRO A 23 19.78 -1.87 14.59
C PRO A 23 19.50 -0.46 15.16
N LEU A 24 18.34 -0.31 15.83
CA LEU A 24 18.08 0.61 16.97
C LEU A 24 17.54 2.04 16.74
N GLU A 25 16.80 2.40 15.67
CA GLU A 25 16.10 3.71 15.65
C GLU A 25 14.60 3.69 15.28
N ASP A 26 14.12 2.73 14.47
CA ASP A 26 12.71 2.74 14.02
C ASP A 26 11.77 1.93 14.94
N ASP A 27 12.21 0.79 15.46
CA ASP A 27 11.40 -0.05 16.36
C ASP A 27 11.03 0.70 17.66
N ASP A 28 11.94 1.53 18.18
CA ASP A 28 11.72 2.31 19.40
C ASP A 28 10.68 3.43 19.21
N ARG A 29 10.44 3.92 17.99
CA ARG A 29 9.50 5.02 17.72
C ARG A 29 8.05 4.57 17.69
N THR A 30 7.77 3.49 16.97
CA THR A 30 6.41 2.90 16.97
C THR A 30 6.04 2.48 18.38
N LEU A 31 6.98 1.86 19.11
CA LEU A 31 6.79 1.53 20.51
C LEU A 31 6.63 2.80 21.37
N ALA A 32 7.48 3.81 21.22
CA ALA A 32 7.35 5.06 21.98
C ALA A 32 5.99 5.74 21.79
N ALA A 33 5.51 5.81 20.54
CA ALA A 33 4.20 6.38 20.22
C ALA A 33 3.07 5.57 20.86
N PHE A 34 3.13 4.23 20.79
CA PHE A 34 2.19 3.34 21.46
C PHE A 34 2.19 3.57 22.98
N PHE A 35 3.36 3.50 23.63
CA PHE A 35 3.51 3.66 25.07
C PHE A 35 3.00 5.03 25.53
N HIS A 36 3.34 6.09 24.81
CA HIS A 36 2.82 7.43 25.06
C HIS A 36 1.29 7.49 24.93
N ALA A 37 0.71 6.88 23.89
CA ALA A 37 -0.74 6.85 23.68
C ALA A 37 -1.49 6.11 24.80
N VAL A 38 -0.96 4.98 25.28
CA VAL A 38 -1.54 4.25 26.42
C VAL A 38 -1.16 4.86 27.78
N GLY A 39 -0.34 5.91 27.79
CA GLY A 39 0.14 6.61 28.98
C GLY A 39 0.98 5.71 29.88
N LEU A 40 1.80 4.86 29.27
CA LEU A 40 2.80 4.04 29.92
C LEU A 40 4.19 4.58 29.58
N SER A 41 5.14 4.39 30.49
CA SER A 41 6.54 4.67 30.24
C SER A 41 7.22 3.39 29.75
N MET A 42 7.96 3.47 28.63
CA MET A 42 8.79 2.34 28.15
C MET A 42 9.79 1.86 29.22
N ASN A 43 10.21 2.75 30.12
CA ASN A 43 11.23 2.46 31.13
C ASN A 43 10.64 1.92 32.45
N GLN A 44 9.31 1.82 32.59
CA GLN A 44 8.64 1.47 33.85
C GLN A 44 7.52 0.43 33.67
N LEU A 45 7.72 -0.53 32.77
CA LEU A 45 6.77 -1.62 32.51
C LEU A 45 6.41 -2.45 33.76
N ASN A 46 7.30 -2.51 34.75
CA ASN A 46 7.12 -3.32 35.96
C ASN A 46 6.22 -2.67 37.04
N ASP A 47 5.77 -1.43 36.86
CA ASP A 47 4.95 -0.70 37.84
C ASP A 47 3.43 -0.77 37.56
N VAL A 48 3.01 -1.50 36.51
CA VAL A 48 1.59 -1.60 36.14
C VAL A 48 0.95 -2.83 36.77
N ASP A 49 0.10 -2.61 37.75
CA ASP A 49 -0.71 -3.67 38.36
C ASP A 49 -1.96 -3.98 37.53
N PHE A 50 -1.87 -5.01 36.69
CA PHE A 50 -2.99 -5.52 35.90
C PHE A 50 -4.02 -6.32 36.71
N SER A 51 -3.76 -6.60 38.00
CA SER A 51 -4.77 -7.22 38.87
C SER A 51 -5.79 -6.21 39.39
N ASN A 52 -5.52 -4.92 39.21
CA ASN A 52 -6.44 -3.84 39.52
C ASN A 52 -7.39 -3.58 38.33
N GLU A 53 -8.67 -3.89 38.53
CA GLU A 53 -9.73 -3.77 37.51
C GLU A 53 -9.89 -2.35 36.94
N GLU A 54 -9.69 -1.31 37.76
CA GLU A 54 -9.76 0.09 37.30
C GLU A 54 -8.58 0.44 36.39
N THR A 55 -7.38 -0.06 36.74
CA THR A 55 -6.17 0.13 35.94
C THR A 55 -6.28 -0.61 34.63
N GLU A 56 -6.73 -1.87 34.65
CA GLU A 56 -6.97 -2.67 33.46
C GLU A 56 -7.98 -1.99 32.53
N LYS A 57 -9.15 -1.58 33.05
CA LYS A 57 -10.19 -0.91 32.26
C LYS A 57 -9.72 0.40 31.65
N ARG A 58 -8.94 1.19 32.39
CA ARG A 58 -8.35 2.44 31.88
C ARG A 58 -7.38 2.19 30.75
N LEU A 59 -6.51 1.19 30.87
CA LEU A 59 -5.54 0.84 29.82
C LEU A 59 -6.23 0.29 28.58
N LEU A 60 -7.23 -0.57 28.76
CA LEU A 60 -8.05 -1.09 27.67
C LEU A 60 -8.75 0.05 26.91
N GLY A 61 -9.32 1.04 27.62
CA GLY A 61 -9.94 2.20 26.99
C GLY A 61 -8.96 3.03 26.14
N LYS A 62 -7.73 3.23 26.61
CA LYS A 62 -6.69 3.92 25.83
C LYS A 62 -6.20 3.10 24.64
N LEU A 63 -6.07 1.78 24.81
CA LEU A 63 -5.71 0.87 23.73
C LEU A 63 -6.75 0.92 22.62
N ILE A 64 -8.04 0.81 22.97
CA ILE A 64 -9.15 0.94 22.02
C ILE A 64 -9.09 2.30 21.32
N GLY A 65 -8.94 3.40 22.06
CA GLY A 65 -8.85 4.73 21.47
C GLY A 65 -7.67 4.90 20.52
N PHE A 66 -6.51 4.31 20.82
CA PHE A 66 -5.35 4.31 19.92
C PHE A 66 -5.60 3.45 18.68
N THR A 67 -6.20 2.27 18.83
CA THR A 67 -6.59 1.42 17.70
C THR A 67 -7.59 2.12 16.79
N ASP A 68 -8.63 2.74 17.34
CA ASP A 68 -9.61 3.52 16.57
C ASP A 68 -8.93 4.67 15.83
N TYR A 69 -8.01 5.39 16.49
CA TYR A 69 -7.23 6.45 15.86
C TYR A 69 -6.44 5.93 14.64
N LEU A 70 -5.72 4.81 14.77
CA LEU A 70 -4.96 4.21 13.66
C LEU A 70 -5.87 3.71 12.53
N VAL A 71 -7.01 3.09 12.86
CA VAL A 71 -7.95 2.60 11.86
C VAL A 71 -8.54 3.77 11.08
N ASP A 72 -9.10 4.75 11.77
CA ASP A 72 -9.87 5.83 11.14
C ASP A 72 -8.99 6.82 10.38
N ASN A 73 -7.78 7.10 10.87
CA ASN A 73 -6.91 8.11 10.28
C ASN A 73 -5.84 7.53 9.36
N PHE A 74 -5.71 6.20 9.25
CA PHE A 74 -4.67 5.60 8.40
C PHE A 74 -5.15 4.35 7.68
N PHE A 75 -5.42 3.25 8.38
CA PHE A 75 -5.62 1.96 7.71
C PHE A 75 -6.89 1.91 6.85
N LEU A 76 -8.02 2.41 7.35
CA LEU A 76 -9.28 2.43 6.61
C LEU A 76 -9.19 3.35 5.38
N PRO A 77 -8.75 4.61 5.50
CA PRO A 77 -8.53 5.48 4.33
C PRO A 77 -7.56 4.91 3.29
N LEU A 78 -6.47 4.29 3.75
CA LEU A 78 -5.45 3.72 2.87
C LEU A 78 -6.04 2.60 2.01
N LYS A 79 -6.68 1.61 2.64
CA LYS A 79 -7.28 0.44 1.96
C LYS A 79 -8.46 0.83 1.06
N ALA A 80 -9.19 1.89 1.43
CA ALA A 80 -10.25 2.47 0.61
C ALA A 80 -9.73 3.13 -0.68
N SER A 81 -8.53 3.72 -0.62
CA SER A 81 -7.95 4.47 -1.74
C SER A 81 -7.10 3.63 -2.71
N THR A 82 -6.44 2.58 -2.24
CA THR A 82 -5.53 1.74 -3.04
C THR A 82 -6.24 0.88 -4.07
N LYS A 83 -7.51 0.51 -3.85
CA LYS A 83 -8.33 -0.27 -4.81
C LYS A 83 -8.72 0.52 -6.06
N ARG A 84 -8.57 1.86 -6.07
CA ARG A 84 -9.15 2.76 -7.08
C ARG A 84 -8.14 3.70 -7.76
N THR A 85 -6.86 3.32 -7.82
CA THR A 85 -5.83 4.14 -8.48
C THR A 85 -6.24 4.46 -9.92
N LEU A 86 -6.54 5.73 -10.21
CA LEU A 86 -6.95 6.22 -11.53
C LEU A 86 -5.90 5.84 -12.58
N GLN A 87 -6.22 4.88 -13.44
CA GLN A 87 -5.43 4.65 -14.65
C GLN A 87 -5.80 5.74 -15.68
N PRO A 88 -4.83 6.40 -16.33
CA PRO A 88 -5.15 7.30 -17.42
C PRO A 88 -5.83 6.51 -18.54
N SER A 89 -7.14 6.74 -18.74
CA SER A 89 -7.92 6.18 -19.85
C SER A 89 -7.27 6.53 -21.20
N PRO A 90 -7.55 5.77 -22.27
CA PRO A 90 -7.06 6.08 -23.61
C PRO A 90 -7.34 7.54 -24.00
N ALA A 91 -6.38 8.19 -24.66
CA ALA A 91 -6.31 9.64 -24.88
C ALA A 91 -7.61 10.31 -25.40
N TYR A 92 -8.49 9.55 -26.05
CA TYR A 92 -9.76 10.05 -26.58
C TYR A 92 -10.86 10.27 -25.51
N HIS A 93 -10.82 9.54 -24.39
CA HIS A 93 -11.76 9.76 -23.26
C HIS A 93 -11.40 11.02 -22.47
N SER A 94 -10.11 11.32 -22.29
CA SER A 94 -9.64 12.50 -21.56
C SER A 94 -10.03 13.82 -22.25
N ALA A 95 -10.08 13.83 -23.59
CA ALA A 95 -10.43 15.03 -24.36
C ALA A 95 -11.91 15.45 -24.22
N THR A 96 -12.80 14.51 -23.92
CA THR A 96 -14.23 14.81 -23.73
C THR A 96 -14.54 15.22 -22.29
N GLN A 97 -13.81 14.68 -21.30
CA GLN A 97 -13.97 14.99 -19.88
C GLN A 97 -13.41 16.38 -19.50
N SER A 98 -12.36 16.85 -20.19
CA SER A 98 -11.79 18.19 -20.01
C SER A 98 -12.72 19.36 -20.37
N THR A 99 -13.89 19.09 -20.96
CA THR A 99 -14.86 20.15 -21.31
C THR A 99 -15.93 20.40 -20.25
N ARG A 100 -15.97 19.62 -19.14
CA ARG A 100 -17.07 19.71 -18.15
C ARG A 100 -16.68 20.08 -16.73
N ALA A 101 -15.40 20.08 -16.36
CA ALA A 101 -14.96 20.49 -15.03
C ALA A 101 -13.91 21.59 -15.16
N GLY A 102 -14.33 22.82 -14.88
CA GLY A 102 -13.40 23.93 -14.68
C GLY A 102 -12.73 23.76 -13.33
N ASP A 103 -11.60 23.07 -13.28
CA ASP A 103 -10.65 23.13 -12.16
C ASP A 103 -9.23 22.90 -12.69
N GLN A 104 -8.36 23.88 -12.42
CA GLN A 104 -6.99 23.96 -12.94
C GLN A 104 -6.02 22.94 -12.31
N THR A 105 -6.50 22.02 -11.46
CA THR A 105 -5.71 20.97 -10.80
C THR A 105 -5.54 19.69 -11.63
N PHE A 106 -6.26 19.52 -12.74
CA PHE A 106 -6.33 18.23 -13.45
C PHE A 106 -5.24 18.03 -14.54
N VAL A 107 -4.78 19.10 -15.19
CA VAL A 107 -3.87 18.99 -16.36
C VAL A 107 -2.45 18.55 -15.96
N GLY A 108 -1.95 19.03 -14.81
CA GLY A 108 -0.62 18.67 -14.29
C GLY A 108 -0.55 17.21 -13.83
N THR A 109 -1.59 16.73 -13.14
CA THR A 109 -1.66 15.36 -12.61
C THR A 109 -1.77 14.32 -13.73
N ILE A 110 -2.58 14.54 -14.76
CA ILE A 110 -2.66 13.59 -15.89
C ILE A 110 -1.32 13.49 -16.63
N GLY A 111 -0.68 14.62 -16.91
CA GLY A 111 0.63 14.64 -17.58
C GLY A 111 1.69 13.86 -16.78
N ARG A 112 1.70 14.05 -15.46
CA ARG A 112 2.56 13.31 -14.54
C ARG A 112 2.26 11.81 -14.53
N LEU A 113 0.99 11.41 -14.41
CA LEU A 113 0.58 10.00 -14.42
C LEU A 113 0.93 9.31 -15.75
N LYS A 114 0.78 10.00 -16.88
CA LYS A 114 1.20 9.48 -18.19
C LYS A 114 2.71 9.26 -18.26
N THR A 115 3.48 10.20 -17.73
CA THR A 115 4.95 10.12 -17.66
C THR A 115 5.38 8.96 -16.76
N LEU A 116 4.84 8.89 -15.54
CA LEU A 116 5.05 7.79 -14.61
C LEU A 116 4.75 6.43 -15.24
N ARG A 117 3.63 6.33 -15.97
CA ARG A 117 3.25 5.09 -16.66
C ARG A 117 4.28 4.69 -17.71
N GLY A 118 4.70 5.63 -18.56
CA GLY A 118 5.74 5.39 -19.57
C GLY A 118 7.06 4.95 -18.94
N ASP A 119 7.50 5.65 -17.90
CA ASP A 119 8.75 5.37 -17.21
C ASP A 119 8.75 3.99 -16.54
N CYS A 120 7.66 3.63 -15.85
CA CYS A 120 7.55 2.32 -15.21
C CYS A 120 7.50 1.18 -16.23
N LEU A 121 6.72 1.32 -17.32
CA LEU A 121 6.68 0.32 -18.38
C LEU A 121 8.05 0.12 -19.03
N GLN A 122 8.79 1.20 -19.29
CA GLN A 122 10.15 1.12 -19.83
C GLN A 122 11.11 0.47 -18.83
N ARG A 123 11.09 0.90 -17.56
CA ARG A 123 11.93 0.32 -16.49
C ARG A 123 11.67 -1.17 -16.34
N ASP A 124 10.40 -1.56 -16.34
CA ASP A 124 9.96 -2.92 -16.07
C ASP A 124 9.89 -3.78 -17.34
N ARG A 125 10.49 -3.30 -18.44
CA ARG A 125 10.62 -4.03 -19.72
C ARG A 125 9.29 -4.49 -20.29
N HIS A 126 8.25 -3.67 -20.11
CA HIS A 126 6.87 -3.96 -20.48
C HIS A 126 6.38 -5.30 -19.93
N ARG A 127 6.83 -5.67 -18.73
CA ARG A 127 6.42 -6.89 -18.04
C ARG A 127 5.90 -6.56 -16.65
N CYS A 128 4.90 -7.32 -16.21
CA CYS A 128 4.52 -7.32 -14.81
C CYS A 128 5.71 -7.75 -13.93
N VAL A 129 6.03 -6.97 -12.89
CA VAL A 129 7.20 -7.24 -12.04
C VAL A 129 7.09 -8.57 -11.27
N ILE A 130 5.87 -9.05 -11.01
CA ILE A 130 5.59 -10.28 -10.27
C ILE A 130 5.47 -11.48 -11.22
N SER A 131 4.50 -11.48 -12.14
CA SER A 131 4.22 -12.63 -13.01
C SER A 131 5.16 -12.74 -14.20
N ARG A 132 5.85 -11.65 -14.56
CA ARG A 132 6.61 -11.46 -15.82
C ARG A 132 5.77 -11.52 -17.09
N THR A 133 4.44 -11.53 -16.98
CA THR A 133 3.52 -11.42 -18.12
C THR A 133 3.83 -10.15 -18.91
N PHE A 134 3.94 -10.29 -20.23
CA PHE A 134 4.27 -9.20 -21.13
C PHE A 134 3.02 -8.39 -21.52
N ASP A 135 3.21 -7.10 -21.78
CA ASP A 135 2.14 -6.17 -22.12
C ASP A 135 1.44 -6.55 -23.44
N LEU A 136 0.11 -6.68 -23.38
CA LEU A 136 -0.72 -7.06 -24.53
C LEU A 136 -0.67 -6.04 -25.66
N ASP A 137 -0.71 -4.74 -25.36
CA ASP A 137 -0.69 -3.70 -26.40
C ASP A 137 0.67 -3.68 -27.13
N GLN A 138 1.77 -3.84 -26.38
CA GLN A 138 3.11 -4.00 -26.96
C GLN A 138 3.24 -5.25 -27.82
N ALA A 139 2.68 -6.38 -27.39
CA ALA A 139 2.68 -7.60 -28.18
C ALA A 139 1.94 -7.40 -29.52
N ILE A 140 0.74 -6.80 -29.48
CA ILE A 140 -0.06 -6.48 -30.67
C ILE A 140 0.68 -5.51 -31.60
N GLU A 141 1.37 -4.51 -31.06
CA GLU A 141 2.13 -3.56 -31.88
C GLU A 141 3.31 -4.25 -32.57
N ARG A 142 4.06 -5.08 -31.84
CA ARG A 142 5.23 -5.80 -32.36
C ARG A 142 4.84 -6.86 -33.38
N SER A 143 3.70 -7.53 -33.22
CA SER A 143 3.22 -8.54 -34.18
C SER A 143 2.82 -7.94 -35.55
N LYS A 144 2.52 -6.64 -35.61
CA LYS A 144 2.20 -5.93 -36.85
C LYS A 144 3.44 -5.48 -37.64
N LYS A 145 4.62 -5.47 -37.01
CA LYS A 145 5.86 -5.03 -37.65
C LYS A 145 6.41 -6.15 -38.56
N PRO A 146 6.80 -5.85 -39.81
CA PRO A 146 7.37 -6.86 -40.69
C PRO A 146 8.73 -7.37 -40.15
N GLY A 147 9.02 -8.65 -40.35
CA GLY A 147 10.26 -9.32 -39.90
C GLY A 147 10.11 -10.15 -38.62
N ASP A 148 11.22 -10.74 -38.13
CA ASP A 148 11.29 -11.50 -36.87
C ASP A 148 11.38 -10.57 -35.64
N ASN A 149 10.46 -9.61 -35.57
CA ASN A 149 10.43 -8.56 -34.55
C ASN A 149 9.45 -8.86 -33.41
N PHE A 150 8.86 -10.06 -33.37
CA PHE A 150 7.96 -10.49 -32.30
C PHE A 150 8.74 -10.97 -31.07
N ARG A 151 9.52 -10.04 -30.51
CA ARG A 151 10.44 -10.26 -29.40
C ARG A 151 10.21 -9.26 -28.27
N ASP A 152 10.55 -9.67 -27.04
CA ASP A 152 10.50 -8.80 -25.87
C ASP A 152 11.67 -7.80 -25.88
N ASP A 153 11.75 -7.00 -24.82
CA ASP A 153 12.75 -5.93 -24.67
C ASP A 153 14.18 -6.48 -24.52
N ASP A 154 14.32 -7.77 -24.20
CA ASP A 154 15.59 -8.51 -24.11
C ASP A 154 15.90 -9.30 -25.40
N GLY A 155 15.06 -9.19 -26.42
CA GLY A 155 15.20 -9.91 -27.69
C GLY A 155 14.75 -11.37 -27.64
N GLN A 156 14.07 -11.82 -26.58
CA GLN A 156 13.52 -13.17 -26.49
C GLN A 156 12.21 -13.27 -27.28
N ALA A 157 11.95 -14.42 -27.91
CA ALA A 157 10.75 -14.62 -28.70
C ALA A 157 9.49 -14.60 -27.81
N LEU A 158 8.49 -13.79 -28.20
CA LEU A 158 7.19 -13.73 -27.50
C LEU A 158 6.23 -14.86 -27.92
N ALA A 159 6.62 -15.68 -28.90
CA ALA A 159 5.78 -16.76 -29.40
C ALA A 159 5.49 -17.81 -28.31
N GLY A 160 4.21 -18.04 -28.02
CA GLY A 160 3.76 -19.00 -27.01
C GLY A 160 3.70 -18.44 -25.58
N GLU A 161 4.05 -17.18 -25.37
CA GLU A 161 3.81 -16.50 -24.09
C GLU A 161 2.33 -16.07 -23.94
N SER A 162 1.91 -15.87 -22.69
CA SER A 162 0.65 -15.20 -22.35
C SER A 162 0.87 -13.69 -22.23
N PHE A 163 -0.11 -12.90 -22.66
CA PHE A 163 -0.10 -11.44 -22.58
C PHE A 163 -1.28 -10.95 -21.74
N ASP A 164 -1.10 -9.81 -21.08
CA ASP A 164 -2.15 -9.17 -20.29
C ASP A 164 -1.96 -7.65 -20.28
N SER A 165 -3.01 -6.92 -19.96
CA SER A 165 -2.95 -5.47 -19.78
C SER A 165 -2.14 -5.13 -18.53
N LEU A 166 -1.20 -4.20 -18.66
CA LEU A 166 -0.42 -3.72 -17.54
C LEU A 166 -0.96 -2.40 -16.98
N GLU A 167 -0.86 -2.27 -15.67
CA GLU A 167 -1.20 -1.10 -14.87
C GLU A 167 0.01 -0.65 -14.07
N VAL A 168 0.02 0.62 -13.71
CA VAL A 168 1.03 1.15 -12.80
C VAL A 168 0.37 1.43 -11.46
N ALA A 169 0.84 0.71 -10.46
CA ALA A 169 0.36 0.72 -9.09
C ALA A 169 1.32 1.53 -8.24
N HIS A 170 0.82 2.54 -7.52
CA HIS A 170 1.63 3.19 -6.50
C HIS A 170 1.90 2.23 -5.32
N ILE A 171 3.09 2.29 -4.73
CA ILE A 171 3.45 1.52 -3.53
C ILE A 171 2.74 2.10 -2.31
N LEU A 172 2.89 3.43 -2.12
CA LEU A 172 2.05 4.21 -1.22
C LEU A 172 1.09 5.07 -2.06
N PRO A 173 -0.22 5.02 -1.79
CA PRO A 173 -1.23 5.57 -2.68
C PRO A 173 -1.16 7.11 -2.76
N HIS A 174 -1.49 7.63 -3.95
CA HIS A 174 -1.51 9.05 -4.24
C HIS A 174 -2.44 9.86 -3.31
N SER A 175 -3.49 9.22 -2.78
CA SER A 175 -4.47 9.81 -1.85
C SER A 175 -3.84 10.41 -0.59
N LEU A 176 -2.68 9.92 -0.14
CA LEU A 176 -1.95 10.41 1.03
C LEU A 176 -1.51 11.88 0.91
N PHE A 177 -1.34 12.39 -0.32
CA PHE A 177 -0.86 13.75 -0.58
C PHE A 177 -1.80 14.58 -1.47
N LYS A 178 -3.08 14.18 -1.56
CA LYS A 178 -4.10 14.98 -2.24
C LYS A 178 -4.37 16.25 -1.43
N THR A 179 -4.06 17.41 -2.01
CA THR A 179 -4.33 18.71 -1.38
C THR A 179 -5.76 19.18 -1.68
N ASN A 180 -6.30 20.00 -0.79
CA ASN A 180 -7.58 20.68 -0.98
C ASN A 180 -7.46 21.82 -2.04
N SER A 181 -8.55 22.57 -2.25
CA SER A 181 -8.58 23.71 -3.18
C SER A 181 -7.55 24.80 -2.87
N ASP A 182 -7.14 24.92 -1.61
CA ASP A 182 -6.16 25.89 -1.13
C ASP A 182 -4.72 25.33 -1.15
N SER A 183 -4.51 24.16 -1.75
CA SER A 183 -3.22 23.46 -1.82
C SER A 183 -2.66 23.03 -0.46
N GLU A 184 -3.51 22.92 0.55
CA GLU A 184 -3.17 22.44 1.90
C GLU A 184 -3.59 20.98 2.09
N LEU A 185 -2.90 20.27 2.99
CA LEU A 185 -3.33 18.95 3.46
C LEU A 185 -4.42 19.15 4.50
N ASP A 186 -5.44 18.29 4.49
CA ASP A 186 -6.40 18.24 5.60
C ASP A 186 -5.84 17.48 6.81
N ASP A 187 -6.51 17.67 7.95
CA ASP A 187 -6.15 17.04 9.22
C ASP A 187 -6.06 15.51 9.12
N SER A 188 -6.92 14.90 8.28
CA SER A 188 -6.99 13.46 8.04
C SER A 188 -5.68 12.95 7.39
N ARG A 189 -5.21 13.64 6.36
CA ARG A 189 -3.93 13.36 5.69
C ARG A 189 -2.74 13.70 6.57
N GLU A 190 -2.79 14.79 7.34
CA GLU A 190 -1.72 15.11 8.28
C GLU A 190 -1.56 14.01 9.34
N ALA A 191 -2.68 13.48 9.87
CA ALA A 191 -2.67 12.34 10.78
C ALA A 191 -2.12 11.08 10.11
N ALA A 192 -2.55 10.77 8.88
CA ALA A 192 -2.04 9.64 8.12
C ALA A 192 -0.51 9.72 7.93
N LEU A 193 0.03 10.90 7.62
CA LEU A 193 1.47 11.11 7.46
C LEU A 193 2.24 11.02 8.78
N LYS A 194 1.65 11.43 9.90
CA LYS A 194 2.25 11.23 11.24
C LYS A 194 2.34 9.75 11.58
N ILE A 195 1.29 8.97 11.30
CA ILE A 195 1.30 7.52 11.49
C ILE A 195 2.30 6.85 10.54
N LEU A 196 2.40 7.31 9.30
CA LEU A 196 3.37 6.80 8.34
C LEU A 196 4.83 7.05 8.80
N ASN A 197 5.12 8.24 9.32
CA ASN A 197 6.44 8.57 9.89
C ASN A 197 6.75 7.85 11.21
N MET A 198 5.72 7.36 11.92
CA MET A 198 5.91 6.48 13.07
C MET A 198 6.43 5.10 12.63
N LEU A 199 5.99 4.60 11.46
CA LEU A 199 6.44 3.32 10.90
C LEU A 199 7.84 3.39 10.30
N ASP A 200 8.17 4.47 9.60
CA ASP A 200 9.49 4.70 9.02
C ASP A 200 9.76 6.21 8.94
N ASN A 201 10.78 6.69 9.66
CA ASN A 201 11.00 8.12 9.83
C ASN A 201 11.48 8.80 8.54
N GLY A 202 10.77 9.86 8.14
CA GLY A 202 11.10 10.65 6.95
C GLY A 202 10.64 9.98 5.65
N ILE A 203 9.87 8.88 5.73
CA ILE A 203 9.27 8.24 4.56
C ILE A 203 8.33 9.20 3.82
N ALA A 204 7.65 10.09 4.54
CA ALA A 204 6.75 11.08 3.95
C ALA A 204 7.47 12.00 2.95
N HIS A 205 8.76 12.31 3.16
CA HIS A 205 9.54 13.13 2.24
C HIS A 205 9.80 12.43 0.90
N LEU A 206 9.77 11.09 0.86
CA LEU A 206 9.95 10.32 -0.39
C LEU A 206 8.73 10.38 -1.32
N ILE A 207 7.60 10.86 -0.81
CA ILE A 207 6.31 10.87 -1.52
C ILE A 207 5.60 12.23 -1.43
N GLN A 208 6.29 13.28 -0.99
CA GLN A 208 5.68 14.61 -0.83
C GLN A 208 5.51 15.32 -2.18
N GLY A 209 4.30 15.82 -2.44
CA GLY A 209 4.00 16.71 -3.56
C GLY A 209 4.30 16.08 -4.94
N PRO A 210 5.29 16.56 -5.70
CA PRO A 210 5.68 15.95 -6.98
C PRO A 210 6.29 14.54 -6.83
N GLU A 211 6.82 14.21 -5.66
CA GLU A 211 7.53 12.95 -5.44
C GLU A 211 6.60 11.72 -5.37
N ILE A 212 5.30 11.93 -5.11
CA ILE A 212 4.29 10.86 -5.07
C ILE A 212 4.19 10.09 -6.40
N ASP A 213 4.40 10.77 -7.53
CA ASP A 213 4.30 10.20 -8.88
C ASP A 213 5.67 9.89 -9.49
N ARG A 214 6.66 9.61 -8.64
CA ARG A 214 7.98 9.14 -9.08
C ARG A 214 7.98 7.63 -9.30
N PRO A 215 8.77 7.10 -10.27
CA PRO A 215 8.90 5.66 -10.49
C PRO A 215 9.31 4.88 -9.24
N ARG A 216 10.05 5.49 -8.30
CA ARG A 216 10.42 4.87 -7.02
C ARG A 216 9.23 4.47 -6.14
N ASN A 217 8.07 5.12 -6.30
CA ASN A 217 6.83 4.83 -5.59
C ASN A 217 5.86 4.02 -6.46
N ALA A 218 6.31 3.33 -7.50
CA ALA A 218 5.40 2.63 -8.40
C ALA A 218 5.93 1.31 -8.97
N LEU A 219 5.01 0.40 -9.28
CA LEU A 219 5.25 -0.94 -9.83
C LEU A 219 4.36 -1.18 -11.06
N THR A 220 4.90 -1.85 -12.08
CA THR A 220 4.08 -2.38 -13.19
C THR A 220 3.49 -3.74 -12.85
N LEU A 221 2.16 -3.84 -12.82
CA LEU A 221 1.40 -5.03 -12.43
C LEU A 221 0.31 -5.37 -13.45
N THR A 222 -0.12 -6.64 -13.52
CA THR A 222 -1.40 -6.96 -14.17
C THR A 222 -2.56 -6.55 -13.26
N TYR A 223 -3.75 -6.35 -13.82
CA TYR A 223 -4.93 -5.89 -13.08
C TYR A 223 -5.19 -6.66 -11.77
N ASN A 224 -5.23 -8.00 -11.83
CA ASN A 224 -5.50 -8.83 -10.64
C ASN A 224 -4.41 -8.68 -9.58
N LEU A 225 -3.13 -8.58 -9.98
CA LEU A 225 -2.03 -8.40 -9.05
C LEU A 225 -2.01 -6.98 -8.47
N HIS A 226 -2.41 -5.97 -9.23
CA HIS A 226 -2.59 -4.61 -8.75
C HIS A 226 -3.67 -4.56 -7.67
N LEU A 227 -4.84 -5.17 -7.90
CA LEU A 227 -5.91 -5.24 -6.90
C LEU A 227 -5.42 -5.88 -5.60
N LEU A 228 -4.75 -7.03 -5.68
CA LEU A 228 -4.26 -7.74 -4.50
C LEU A 228 -3.11 -7.01 -3.78
N PHE A 229 -2.25 -6.32 -4.54
CA PHE A 229 -1.19 -5.49 -3.98
C PHE A 229 -1.75 -4.25 -3.26
N GLY A 230 -2.74 -3.59 -3.87
CA GLY A 230 -3.46 -2.47 -3.27
C GLY A 230 -4.27 -2.87 -2.03
N ASP A 231 -4.82 -4.09 -2.02
CA ASP A 231 -5.54 -4.64 -0.86
C ASP A 231 -4.62 -5.17 0.26
N PHE A 232 -3.31 -5.02 0.10
CA PHE A 232 -2.28 -5.51 1.04
C PHE A 232 -2.31 -7.04 1.23
N GLN A 233 -2.77 -7.80 0.24
CA GLN A 233 -2.75 -9.26 0.23
C GLN A 233 -1.42 -9.82 -0.29
N ILE A 234 -0.64 -9.00 -1.00
CA ILE A 234 0.68 -9.30 -1.52
C ILE A 234 1.68 -8.36 -0.86
N TYR A 235 2.84 -8.87 -0.45
CA TYR A 235 3.90 -8.07 0.16
C TYR A 235 5.28 -8.55 -0.29
N SER A 236 6.28 -7.69 -0.15
CA SER A 236 7.66 -7.95 -0.60
C SER A 236 8.62 -7.96 0.58
N GLU A 237 9.44 -9.00 0.68
CA GLU A 237 10.51 -9.12 1.68
C GLU A 237 11.87 -9.09 0.97
N PRO A 238 12.82 -8.24 1.42
CA PRO A 238 14.15 -8.24 0.84
C PRO A 238 14.83 -9.59 1.10
N THR A 239 15.46 -10.16 0.08
CA THR A 239 16.20 -11.43 0.24
C THR A 239 17.50 -11.27 1.02
N GLY A 240 18.05 -10.05 1.08
CA GLY A 240 19.35 -9.75 1.71
C GLY A 240 20.57 -10.26 0.95
N VAL A 241 20.38 -11.03 -0.14
CA VAL A 241 21.47 -11.62 -0.93
C VAL A 241 21.85 -10.72 -2.10
N GLU A 242 20.87 -10.38 -2.94
CA GLU A 242 21.07 -9.56 -4.13
C GLU A 242 20.38 -8.20 -3.99
N PRO A 243 20.98 -7.11 -4.48
CA PRO A 243 20.34 -5.80 -4.46
C PRO A 243 19.04 -5.84 -5.27
N ASN A 244 18.04 -5.08 -4.81
CA ASN A 244 16.74 -4.97 -5.47
C ASN A 244 16.02 -6.31 -5.73
N THR A 245 16.29 -7.31 -4.88
CA THR A 245 15.75 -8.66 -5.01
C THR A 245 14.90 -9.03 -3.81
N TYR A 246 13.64 -9.37 -4.09
CA TYR A 246 12.62 -9.59 -3.08
C TYR A 246 11.97 -10.96 -3.25
N ARG A 247 11.65 -11.58 -2.12
CA ARG A 247 10.66 -12.65 -2.05
C ARG A 247 9.29 -12.00 -1.94
N ILE A 248 8.46 -12.18 -2.96
CA ILE A 248 7.10 -11.67 -3.02
C ILE A 248 6.19 -12.78 -2.50
N ASN A 249 5.50 -12.50 -1.40
CA ASN A 249 4.63 -13.44 -0.70
C ASN A 249 3.17 -12.95 -0.72
N THR A 250 2.28 -13.78 -0.21
CA THR A 250 0.86 -13.45 -0.04
C THR A 250 0.30 -14.08 1.23
N PHE A 251 -0.72 -13.46 1.81
CA PHE A 251 -1.52 -14.05 2.89
C PHE A 251 -2.63 -14.97 2.37
N LEU A 252 -2.85 -15.01 1.05
CA LEU A 252 -3.87 -15.86 0.43
C LEU A 252 -3.40 -17.31 0.34
N SER A 253 -4.38 -18.23 0.40
CA SER A 253 -4.13 -19.65 0.19
C SER A 253 -3.57 -19.92 -1.22
N PRO A 254 -2.64 -20.89 -1.38
CA PRO A 254 -2.17 -21.33 -2.70
C PRO A 254 -3.30 -21.83 -3.63
N LEU A 255 -4.46 -22.18 -3.08
CA LEU A 255 -5.66 -22.51 -3.88
C LEU A 255 -6.21 -21.29 -4.62
N MET A 256 -6.05 -20.09 -4.06
CA MET A 256 -6.51 -18.81 -4.61
C MET A 256 -5.46 -18.17 -5.51
N LEU A 257 -4.17 -18.24 -5.12
CA LEU A 257 -3.08 -17.62 -5.87
C LEU A 257 -1.87 -18.55 -6.00
N LYS A 258 -1.88 -19.39 -7.05
CA LYS A 258 -0.90 -20.46 -7.27
C LYS A 258 0.53 -19.99 -7.57
N ASN A 259 0.69 -18.74 -8.02
CA ASN A 259 1.96 -18.25 -8.57
C ASN A 259 2.81 -17.49 -7.54
N LEU A 260 2.41 -17.49 -6.26
CA LEU A 260 3.16 -16.95 -5.15
C LEU A 260 3.39 -18.03 -4.07
N PRO A 261 4.51 -17.98 -3.32
CA PRO A 261 5.54 -16.94 -3.36
C PRO A 261 6.51 -17.08 -4.55
N VAL A 262 7.14 -15.97 -4.93
CA VAL A 262 8.13 -15.93 -6.01
C VAL A 262 9.28 -14.98 -5.66
N THR A 263 10.50 -15.31 -6.08
CA THR A 263 11.66 -14.41 -5.93
C THR A 263 11.84 -13.60 -7.22
N ARG A 264 11.96 -12.27 -7.08
CA ARG A 264 12.12 -11.34 -8.19
C ARG A 264 13.19 -10.31 -7.89
N THR A 265 14.17 -10.23 -8.77
CA THR A 265 15.01 -9.05 -8.95
C THR A 265 14.22 -8.04 -9.77
N LEU A 266 13.91 -6.88 -9.18
CA LEU A 266 13.19 -5.82 -9.89
C LEU A 266 14.12 -5.16 -10.90
N PHE A 267 13.58 -4.80 -12.06
CA PHE A 267 14.39 -4.35 -13.19
C PHE A 267 15.04 -2.99 -12.91
N LEU A 268 16.23 -2.81 -13.47
CA LEU A 268 16.95 -1.55 -13.50
C LEU A 268 17.14 -1.16 -14.97
N THR A 269 16.96 0.12 -15.28
CA THR A 269 17.38 0.64 -16.59
C THR A 269 18.91 0.64 -16.67
N GLU A 270 19.48 0.29 -17.83
CA GLU A 270 20.94 0.21 -18.00
C GLU A 270 21.62 1.55 -17.68
N ALA A 271 21.05 2.64 -18.18
CA ALA A 271 21.52 4.00 -17.92
C ALA A 271 21.17 4.52 -16.52
N ARG A 272 20.34 3.78 -15.74
CA ARG A 272 19.83 4.16 -14.42
C ARG A 272 19.18 5.54 -14.36
N VAL A 273 18.57 5.96 -15.46
CA VAL A 273 17.86 7.24 -15.57
C VAL A 273 16.50 7.15 -14.88
N ILE A 274 15.85 5.98 -14.97
CA ILE A 274 14.57 5.71 -14.31
C ILE A 274 14.83 5.01 -12.99
N GLU A 275 14.30 5.59 -11.91
CA GLU A 275 14.51 5.13 -10.55
C GLU A 275 13.89 3.74 -10.31
N PRO A 276 14.60 2.85 -9.59
CA PRO A 276 13.99 1.61 -9.13
C PRO A 276 12.93 1.85 -8.06
N PRO A 277 12.01 0.90 -7.85
CA PRO A 277 11.14 0.88 -6.67
C PRO A 277 11.97 1.03 -5.40
N SER A 278 11.54 1.94 -4.51
CA SER A 278 12.26 2.23 -3.27
C SER A 278 12.15 1.04 -2.31
N PRO A 279 13.27 0.48 -1.82
CA PRO A 279 13.25 -0.57 -0.81
C PRO A 279 12.52 -0.15 0.47
N ARG A 280 12.64 1.13 0.87
CA ARG A 280 11.94 1.68 2.05
C ARG A 280 10.42 1.72 1.86
N LEU A 281 9.95 2.13 0.67
CA LEU A 281 8.51 2.18 0.40
C LEU A 281 7.93 0.75 0.36
N LEU A 282 8.66 -0.21 -0.22
CA LEU A 282 8.27 -1.63 -0.20
C LEU A 282 8.26 -2.21 1.22
N ALA A 283 9.22 -1.84 2.06
CA ALA A 283 9.27 -2.26 3.46
C ALA A 283 8.08 -1.72 4.26
N VAL A 284 7.73 -0.44 4.10
CA VAL A 284 6.55 0.17 4.74
C VAL A 284 5.26 -0.47 4.25
N HIS A 285 5.11 -0.69 2.94
CA HIS A 285 3.96 -1.41 2.39
C HIS A 285 3.83 -2.83 2.99
N SER A 286 4.96 -3.55 3.11
CA SER A 286 5.00 -4.87 3.75
C SER A 286 4.62 -4.81 5.23
N ALA A 287 5.11 -3.83 5.99
CA ALA A 287 4.76 -3.64 7.39
C ALA A 287 3.25 -3.39 7.56
N ILE A 288 2.66 -2.53 6.72
CA ILE A 288 1.22 -2.26 6.71
C ILE A 288 0.43 -3.55 6.42
N ALA A 289 0.86 -4.33 5.44
CA ALA A 289 0.24 -5.61 5.10
C ALA A 289 0.25 -6.58 6.28
N HIS A 290 1.38 -6.71 6.98
CA HIS A 290 1.49 -7.54 8.17
C HIS A 290 0.62 -7.03 9.32
N ILE A 291 0.59 -5.72 9.59
CA ILE A 291 -0.27 -5.15 10.65
C ILE A 291 -1.74 -5.45 10.34
N LEU A 292 -2.20 -5.19 9.11
CA LEU A 292 -3.58 -5.47 8.69
C LEU A 292 -3.94 -6.95 8.83
N HIS A 293 -3.02 -7.85 8.46
CA HIS A 293 -3.25 -9.29 8.53
C HIS A 293 -3.23 -9.82 9.97
N LEU A 294 -2.15 -9.57 10.72
CA LEU A 294 -1.92 -10.15 12.04
C LEU A 294 -2.87 -9.59 13.12
N SER A 295 -3.29 -8.32 13.00
CA SER A 295 -4.27 -7.72 13.92
C SER A 295 -5.72 -8.08 13.59
N GLY A 296 -5.99 -8.63 12.41
CA GLY A 296 -7.35 -8.80 11.89
C GLY A 296 -8.02 -7.50 11.43
N ALA A 297 -7.35 -6.34 11.55
CA ALA A 297 -7.90 -5.05 11.11
C ALA A 297 -8.23 -5.01 9.62
N GLY A 298 -7.48 -5.73 8.78
CA GLY A 298 -7.77 -5.85 7.35
C GLY A 298 -9.17 -6.40 7.07
N LEU A 299 -9.52 -7.53 7.69
CA LEU A 299 -10.83 -8.16 7.53
C LEU A 299 -11.97 -7.30 8.12
N TYR A 300 -11.70 -6.64 9.26
CA TYR A 300 -12.63 -5.71 9.86
C TYR A 300 -12.94 -4.53 8.91
N ILE A 301 -11.91 -3.93 8.31
CA ILE A 301 -12.03 -2.86 7.33
C ILE A 301 -12.75 -3.34 6.07
N ASP A 302 -12.43 -4.53 5.56
CA ASP A 302 -13.10 -5.08 4.38
C ASP A 302 -14.61 -5.22 4.62
N THR A 303 -15.02 -5.61 5.82
CA THR A 303 -16.44 -5.68 6.19
C THR A 303 -17.09 -4.28 6.17
N ILE A 304 -16.41 -3.26 6.70
CA ILE A 304 -16.90 -1.86 6.66
C ILE A 304 -17.09 -1.38 5.21
N LEU A 305 -16.10 -1.65 4.35
CA LEU A 305 -16.14 -1.22 2.95
C LEU A 305 -17.19 -1.99 2.15
N GLN A 306 -17.40 -3.27 2.43
CA GLN A 306 -18.45 -4.07 1.80
C GLN A 306 -19.86 -3.60 2.19
N ASP A 307 -20.10 -3.28 3.47
CA ASP A 307 -21.39 -2.73 3.94
C ASP A 307 -21.78 -1.45 3.17
N MET A 308 -20.78 -0.64 2.80
CA MET A 308 -20.97 0.57 1.99
C MET A 308 -21.41 0.25 0.54
N GLU A 309 -20.80 -0.75 -0.08
CA GLU A 309 -21.12 -1.15 -1.46
C GLU A 309 -22.48 -1.85 -1.55
N GLU A 310 -22.85 -2.61 -0.52
CA GLU A 310 -24.09 -3.39 -0.48
C GLU A 310 -25.28 -2.64 0.14
N GLN A 311 -25.13 -1.37 0.57
CA GLN A 311 -26.16 -0.56 1.24
C GLN A 311 -26.91 -1.31 2.36
N THR A 312 -26.23 -2.23 3.06
CA THR A 312 -26.89 -3.18 3.95
C THR A 312 -26.88 -2.66 5.38
N GLU A 313 -28.07 -2.51 5.99
CA GLU A 313 -28.21 -2.35 7.43
C GLU A 313 -27.76 -3.65 8.11
N ARG A 314 -26.77 -3.60 9.01
CA ARG A 314 -26.37 -4.79 9.77
C ARG A 314 -27.56 -5.30 10.58
N LEU A 315 -27.62 -6.62 10.79
CA LEU A 315 -28.70 -7.29 11.53
C LEU A 315 -28.89 -6.79 12.98
N ASP A 316 -27.90 -6.08 13.55
CA ASP A 316 -27.95 -5.47 14.88
C ASP A 316 -28.38 -3.98 14.88
N GLY A 317 -28.71 -3.42 13.71
CA GLY A 317 -29.08 -2.01 13.54
C GLY A 317 -27.90 -1.04 13.68
N SER A 318 -26.67 -1.52 13.86
CA SER A 318 -25.48 -0.68 13.89
C SER A 318 -24.99 -0.45 12.46
N THR A 319 -24.83 0.79 12.06
CA THR A 319 -24.17 1.14 10.80
C THR A 319 -22.89 1.91 11.13
N GLN A 320 -21.77 1.55 10.49
CA GLN A 320 -20.53 2.34 10.56
C GLN A 320 -20.63 3.60 9.67
N LEU A 321 -21.85 4.13 9.52
CA LEU A 321 -22.19 5.21 8.60
C LEU A 321 -21.36 6.47 8.89
N GLY A 322 -21.04 6.73 10.16
CA GLY A 322 -20.14 7.84 10.53
C GLY A 322 -18.76 7.74 9.87
N ARG A 323 -18.13 6.55 9.90
CA ARG A 323 -16.81 6.33 9.26
C ARG A 323 -16.92 6.41 7.73
N LEU A 324 -17.99 5.88 7.14
CA LEU A 324 -18.22 5.94 5.68
C LEU A 324 -18.48 7.36 5.17
N VAL A 325 -19.27 8.14 5.92
CA VAL A 325 -19.51 9.56 5.64
C VAL A 325 -18.20 10.34 5.77
N GLN A 326 -17.40 10.07 6.80
CA GLN A 326 -16.10 10.73 6.97
C GLN A 326 -15.15 10.45 5.81
N LEU A 327 -15.01 9.19 5.36
CA LEU A 327 -14.20 8.84 4.18
C LEU A 327 -14.60 9.59 2.91
N SER A 328 -15.91 9.80 2.74
CA SER A 328 -16.48 10.51 1.60
C SER A 328 -16.21 12.01 1.69
N ILE A 329 -16.40 12.61 2.88
CA ILE A 329 -16.10 14.03 3.17
C ILE A 329 -14.61 14.32 2.94
N ASP A 330 -13.74 13.46 3.47
CA ASP A 330 -12.29 13.58 3.37
C ASP A 330 -11.74 13.19 1.98
N ASN A 331 -12.62 12.80 1.05
CA ASN A 331 -12.27 12.53 -0.35
C ASN A 331 -11.16 11.47 -0.49
N TRP A 332 -11.18 10.45 0.38
CA TRP A 332 -10.28 9.29 0.34
C TRP A 332 -10.69 8.28 -0.73
N MET A 333 -11.97 8.25 -1.05
CA MET A 333 -12.50 7.49 -2.17
C MET A 333 -12.19 8.25 -3.47
N ALA A 334 -11.22 7.79 -4.25
CA ALA A 334 -11.09 8.26 -5.62
C ALA A 334 -12.38 7.90 -6.38
N VAL A 335 -13.02 8.91 -6.96
CA VAL A 335 -14.12 8.76 -7.94
C VAL A 335 -13.53 8.73 -9.33
#